data_AF-A0A2A9N9Y1-F1
#
_entry.id   AF-A0A2A9N9Y1-F1
#
_cell.length_a   1.000
_cell.length_b   1.000
_cell.length_c   1.000
_cell.angle_alpha   90.00
_cell.angle_beta   90.00
_cell.angle_gamma   90.00
#
_symmetry.space_group_name_H-M   'P 1'
#
loop_
_entity.id
_entity.type
_entity.pdbx_description
1 polymer ?
#
loop_
_entity_poly.entity_id
_entity_poly.type
_entity_poly.pdbx_seq_one_letter_code
_entity_poly.pdbx_strand_id
1 'polypeptide(L)' 'RGGHLEYLVKWLGYPMEECTWQPSLLNKSFHEKHPAAPHPIALRQFEFKHYENHTEPRTPRKLFSWEDGKF' A
#
# COMPACT_ATOMS: atom_id res chain seq x y z
N ARG A 1 -2.04 4.28 18.71
CA ARG A 1 -0.90 5.22 18.86
C ARG A 1 -0.91 6.11 17.62
N GLY A 2 -1.16 7.41 17.74
CA GLY A 2 -1.24 8.33 16.60
C GLY A 2 0.09 9.02 16.35
N GLY A 3 0.70 8.80 15.19
CA GLY A 3 1.86 9.59 14.75
C GLY A 3 1.38 10.92 14.17
N HIS A 4 2.11 12.01 14.43
CA HIS A 4 1.88 13.28 13.79
C HIS A 4 2.53 13.26 12.40
N LEU A 5 1.82 13.78 11.40
CA LEU A 5 2.32 13.84 10.02
C LEU A 5 3.18 15.09 9.84
N GLU A 6 4.43 14.89 9.46
CA GLU A 6 5.42 15.95 9.24
C GLU A 6 6.05 15.82 7.85
N TYR A 7 6.50 16.95 7.30
CA TYR A 7 7.12 17.07 5.98
C TYR A 7 8.54 17.57 6.09
N LEU A 8 9.47 16.90 5.42
CA LEU A 8 10.81 17.42 5.23
C LEU A 8 10.80 18.50 4.15
N VAL A 9 11.07 19.75 4.53
CA VAL A 9 11.06 20.90 3.62
C VAL A 9 12.48 21.21 3.17
N LYS A 10 12.67 21.26 1.84
CA LYS A 10 13.89 21.79 1.21
C LYS A 10 13.76 23.30 1.02
N TRP A 11 14.65 24.06 1.63
CA TRP A 11 14.69 25.52 1.53
C TRP A 11 15.46 25.98 0.29
N LEU A 12 14.96 27.01 -0.39
CA LEU A 12 15.63 27.58 -1.56
C LEU A 12 16.89 28.33 -1.13
N GLY A 13 18.02 28.03 -1.77
CA GLY A 13 19.31 28.68 -1.47
C GLY A 13 20.09 28.05 -0.30
N TYR A 14 19.54 27.02 0.34
CA TYR A 14 20.18 26.28 1.42
C TYR A 14 20.52 24.84 0.98
N PRO A 15 21.56 24.25 1.57
CA PRO A 15 21.96 22.88 1.25
C PRO A 15 20.98 21.87 1.85
N MET A 16 21.06 20.59 1.42
CA MET A 16 20.08 19.57 1.77
C MET A 16 20.10 19.22 3.26
N GLU A 17 21.27 19.39 3.88
CA GLU A 17 21.55 19.15 5.30
C GLU A 17 20.73 20.08 6.20
N GLU A 18 20.26 21.22 5.68
CA GLU A 18 19.44 22.19 6.40
C GLU A 18 17.94 21.98 6.21
N CYS A 19 17.52 20.86 5.63
CA CYS A 19 16.10 20.53 5.54
C CYS A 19 15.50 20.32 6.94
N THR A 20 14.29 20.85 7.15
CA THR A 20 13.60 20.77 8.45
C THR A 20 12.26 20.06 8.35
N TRP A 21 11.88 19.29 9.38
CA TRP A 21 10.56 18.69 9.51
C TRP A 21 9.53 19.74 9.95
N GLN A 22 8.46 19.91 9.17
CA GLN A 22 7.40 20.89 9.38
C GLN A 22 6.03 20.20 9.52
N PRO A 23 5.12 20.74 10.35
CA PRO A 23 3.82 20.14 10.60
C PRO A 23 2.91 20.20 9.36
N SER A 24 1.98 19.25 9.27
CA SER A 24 1.14 19.04 8.09
C SER A 24 0.16 20.16 7.72
N LEU A 25 -0.10 21.10 8.62
CA LEU A 25 -1.11 22.15 8.43
C LEU A 25 -0.79 23.11 7.28
N LEU A 26 0.49 23.28 6.93
CA LEU A 26 0.93 24.26 5.94
C LEU A 26 0.66 23.83 4.49
N ASN A 27 0.55 22.51 4.23
CA ASN A 27 0.70 21.94 2.89
C ASN A 27 -0.58 21.28 2.34
N LYS A 28 -1.76 21.80 2.67
CA LYS A 28 -3.04 21.28 2.15
C LYS A 28 -3.07 21.23 0.61
N SER A 29 -2.60 22.29 -0.04
CA SER A 29 -2.56 22.40 -1.50
C SER A 29 -1.57 21.43 -2.17
N PHE A 30 -0.56 20.95 -1.44
CA PHE A 30 0.38 19.95 -1.92
C PHE A 30 -0.30 18.57 -2.02
N HIS A 31 -1.15 18.21 -1.06
CA HIS A 31 -1.88 16.94 -1.08
C HIS A 31 -2.92 16.84 -2.19
N GLU A 32 -3.61 17.95 -2.48
CA GLU A 32 -4.59 18.00 -3.57
C GLU A 32 -3.94 17.72 -4.93
N LYS A 33 -2.70 18.16 -5.13
CA LYS A 33 -1.95 18.00 -6.38
C LYS A 33 -1.18 16.67 -6.46
N HIS A 34 -0.85 16.08 -5.31
CA HIS A 34 -0.06 14.85 -5.21
C HIS A 34 -0.80 13.80 -4.37
N PRO A 35 -1.86 13.17 -4.93
CA PRO A 35 -2.73 12.23 -4.18
C PRO A 35 -2.03 10.93 -3.74
N ALA A 36 -0.86 10.62 -4.32
CA ALA A 36 0.00 9.53 -3.89
C ALA A 36 0.74 9.80 -2.57
N ALA A 37 0.69 11.03 -2.05
CA ALA A 37 1.18 11.34 -0.71
C ALA A 37 0.39 10.51 0.32
N PRO A 38 1.05 9.81 1.26
CA PRO A 38 0.38 9.03 2.28
C PRO A 38 -0.59 9.92 3.06
N HIS A 39 -1.89 9.67 2.91
CA HIS A 39 -2.92 10.34 3.68
C HIS A 39 -3.45 9.35 4.73
N PRO A 40 -3.78 9.83 5.94
CA PRO A 40 -4.44 8.99 6.93
C PRO A 40 -5.75 8.49 6.33
N ILE A 41 -5.76 7.23 5.94
CA ILE A 41 -7.00 6.55 5.59
C ILE A 41 -7.76 6.45 6.91
N ALA A 42 -8.86 7.19 7.03
CA ALA A 42 -9.79 6.94 8.10
C ALA A 42 -10.23 5.47 7.94
N LEU A 43 -9.74 4.59 8.83
CA LEU A 43 -10.06 3.16 8.89
C LEU A 43 -11.54 2.92 9.25
N ARG A 44 -12.46 3.72 8.73
CA ARG A 44 -13.87 3.68 9.09
C ARG A 44 -14.67 2.72 8.23
N GLN A 45 -14.14 2.21 7.11
CA GLN A 45 -14.97 1.46 6.15
C GLN A 45 -14.28 0.29 5.41
N PHE A 46 -13.05 -0.07 5.76
CA PHE A 46 -12.48 -1.31 5.22
C PHE A 46 -12.91 -2.48 6.11
N GLU A 47 -14.11 -3.00 5.88
CA GLU A 47 -14.44 -4.35 6.32
C GLU A 47 -13.59 -5.32 5.50
N PHE A 48 -12.46 -5.71 6.06
CA PHE A 48 -11.68 -6.82 5.53
C PHE A 48 -12.55 -8.07 5.63
N LYS A 49 -13.20 -8.43 4.53
CA LYS A 49 -13.93 -9.69 4.41
C LYS A 49 -12.94 -10.83 4.58
N HIS A 50 -13.41 -11.92 5.18
CA HIS A 50 -12.65 -13.16 5.20
C HIS A 50 -12.34 -13.57 3.75
N TYR A 51 -11.08 -13.88 3.46
CA TYR A 51 -10.71 -14.33 2.12
C TYR A 51 -11.24 -15.75 1.91
N GLU A 52 -12.13 -15.92 0.93
CA GLU A 52 -12.56 -17.24 0.46
C GLU A 52 -11.70 -17.67 -0.74
N ASN A 53 -10.94 -18.74 -0.55
CA ASN A 53 -10.15 -19.33 -1.62
C ASN A 53 -11.07 -20.17 -2.52
N HIS A 54 -11.55 -19.58 -3.62
CA HIS A 54 -12.32 -20.32 -4.63
C HIS A 54 -11.45 -21.10 -5.64
N THR A 55 -10.13 -21.13 -5.44
CA THR A 55 -9.21 -22.00 -6.19
C THR A 55 -9.10 -23.37 -5.53
N GLU A 56 -10.20 -23.95 -5.06
CA GLU A 56 -10.23 -25.38 -4.78
C GLU A 56 -9.96 -26.10 -6.11
N PRO A 57 -8.82 -26.81 -6.26
CA PRO A 57 -8.64 -27.61 -7.45
C PRO A 57 -9.73 -28.67 -7.41
N ARG A 58 -10.69 -28.59 -8.33
CA ARG A 58 -11.51 -29.76 -8.68
C ARG A 58 -10.53 -30.89 -8.89
N THR A 59 -10.56 -31.89 -8.00
CA THR A 59 -9.68 -33.07 -8.04
C THR A 59 -9.43 -33.40 -9.50
N PRO A 60 -8.18 -33.34 -9.99
CA PRO A 60 -7.93 -33.57 -11.40
C PRO A 60 -8.50 -34.94 -11.72
N ARG A 61 -9.53 -34.99 -12.57
CA ARG A 61 -9.84 -36.22 -13.29
C ARG A 61 -8.53 -36.56 -13.97
N LYS A 62 -7.91 -37.69 -13.61
CA LYS A 62 -6.61 -38.16 -14.16
C LYS A 62 -6.62 -37.91 -15.66
N LEU A 63 -6.02 -36.80 -16.10
CA LEU A 63 -6.15 -36.34 -17.48
C LEU A 63 -5.08 -37.01 -18.34
N PHE A 64 -3.98 -37.46 -17.71
CA PHE A 64 -2.92 -38.22 -18.34
C PHE A 64 -2.43 -39.32 -17.39
N SER A 65 -2.46 -40.57 -17.86
CA SER A 65 -2.06 -41.80 -17.16
C SER A 65 -0.54 -42.01 -17.09
N TRP A 66 0.26 -40.93 -17.06
CA TRP A 66 1.72 -41.04 -16.99
C TRP A 66 2.22 -41.59 -15.64
N GLU A 67 1.37 -41.56 -14.61
CA GLU A 67 1.62 -42.17 -13.29
C GLU A 67 1.58 -43.71 -13.31
N ASP A 68 0.99 -44.32 -14.35
CA ASP A 68 0.81 -45.78 -14.44
C ASP A 68 1.94 -46.48 -15.23
N GLY A 69 3.00 -45.75 -15.61
CA GLY A 69 4.23 -46.34 -16.18
C GLY A 69 4.07 -47.12 -17.49
N LYS A 70 2.95 -46.95 -18.21
CA LYS A 70 2.71 -47.60 -19.50
C LYS A 70 3.09 -46.68 -20.66
N PHE A 71 4.09 -47.09 -21.43
CA PHE A 71 4.31 -46.71 -22.82
C PHE A 71 3.53 -47.64 -23.75
#